data_AF-A0A497QLF2-F1
#
_entry.id   AF-A0A497QLF2-F1
#
_cell.length_a   1.000
_cell.length_b   1.000
_cell.length_c   1.000
_cell.angle_alpha   90.00
_cell.angle_beta   90.00
_cell.angle_gamma   90.00
#
_symmetry.space_group_name_H-M   'P 1'
#
loop_
_entity.id
_entity.type
_entity.pdbx_description
1 polymer ?
#
loop_
_entity_poly.entity_id
_entity_poly.type
_entity_poly.pdbx_seq_one_letter_code
_entity_poly.pdbx_strand_id
1 'polypeptide(L)'
;DYAHYTKFRDKIYSFLDKLIKFAQRESTLEPRFENVIGELVFNVEQGHYALAVYTSTPEISSEYLRIGPKVDELEHVNKFRQKHPNAYIQDNFWVSLKNRNYTLFIELLRDFQARNPIKSLKMVEIGAATNLNYSKLAGQSMGNLAIHVLPYEIRKN
;
A
#
# COMPACT_ATOMS: atom_id res chain seq x y z
N ASP A 1 -13.70 20.43 -18.91
CA ASP A 1 -14.54 19.43 -19.60
C ASP A 1 -14.77 18.21 -18.73
N TYR A 2 -16.03 17.82 -18.54
CA TYR A 2 -16.46 16.73 -17.65
C TYR A 2 -15.82 15.37 -18.02
N ALA A 3 -15.59 15.13 -19.33
CA ALA A 3 -14.92 13.94 -19.83
C ALA A 3 -13.45 13.83 -19.37
N HIS A 4 -12.74 14.96 -19.26
CA HIS A 4 -11.38 14.98 -18.74
C HIS A 4 -11.34 14.73 -17.23
N TYR A 5 -12.32 15.25 -16.48
CA TYR A 5 -12.47 15.01 -15.03
C TYR A 5 -12.67 13.52 -14.72
N THR A 6 -13.62 12.85 -15.38
CA THR A 6 -13.90 11.42 -15.19
C THR A 6 -12.66 10.58 -15.48
N LYS A 7 -11.92 10.91 -16.55
CA LYS A 7 -10.68 10.20 -16.91
C LYS A 7 -9.59 10.32 -15.84
N PHE A 8 -9.45 11.47 -15.17
CA PHE A 8 -8.48 11.62 -14.09
C PHE A 8 -8.93 10.91 -12.82
N ARG A 9 -10.21 11.03 -12.47
CA ARG A 9 -10.82 10.31 -11.35
C ARG A 9 -10.52 8.81 -11.41
N ASP A 10 -10.87 8.17 -12.53
CA ASP A 10 -10.75 6.72 -12.67
C ASP A 10 -9.26 6.29 -12.64
N LYS A 11 -8.35 7.13 -13.15
CA LYS A 11 -6.90 6.91 -13.03
C LYS A 11 -6.39 7.00 -11.60
N ILE A 12 -6.88 7.95 -10.81
CA ILE A 12 -6.44 8.13 -9.42
C ILE A 12 -6.99 6.99 -8.54
N TYR A 13 -8.24 6.55 -8.75
CA TYR A 13 -8.75 5.35 -8.09
C TYR A 13 -7.94 4.11 -8.48
N SER A 14 -7.65 3.91 -9.77
CA SER A 14 -6.80 2.79 -10.19
C SER A 14 -5.39 2.84 -9.59
N PHE A 15 -4.83 4.05 -9.42
CA PHE A 15 -3.57 4.25 -8.73
C PHE A 15 -3.67 3.86 -7.24
N LEU A 16 -4.73 4.31 -6.56
CA LEU A 16 -4.97 3.99 -5.15
C LEU A 16 -5.14 2.48 -4.93
N ASP A 17 -5.94 1.81 -5.75
CA ASP A 17 -6.17 0.36 -5.65
C ASP A 17 -4.87 -0.43 -5.82
N LYS A 18 -4.03 -0.01 -6.77
CA LYS A 18 -2.71 -0.63 -6.98
C LYS A 18 -1.80 -0.39 -5.79
N LEU A 19 -1.81 0.82 -5.24
CA LEU A 19 -1.03 1.17 -4.06
C LEU A 19 -1.44 0.31 -2.86
N ILE A 20 -2.73 0.21 -2.56
CA ILE A 20 -3.25 -0.58 -1.44
C ILE A 20 -2.83 -2.04 -1.59
N LYS A 21 -3.04 -2.65 -2.77
CA LYS A 21 -2.64 -4.04 -3.05
C LYS A 21 -1.13 -4.24 -2.91
N PHE A 22 -0.33 -3.30 -3.42
CA PHE A 22 1.12 -3.37 -3.33
C PHE A 22 1.62 -3.20 -1.89
N ALA A 23 0.96 -2.40 -1.08
CA ALA A 23 1.31 -2.15 0.31
C ALA A 23 0.96 -3.31 1.24
N GLN A 24 -0.18 -3.98 1.01
CA GLN A 24 -0.67 -5.04 1.89
C GLN A 24 0.17 -6.32 1.84
N ARG A 25 0.89 -6.57 0.73
CA ARG A 25 1.58 -7.85 0.52
C ARG A 25 2.99 -7.71 -0.01
N GLU A 26 3.84 -8.65 0.36
CA GLU A 26 5.12 -8.89 -0.26
C GLU A 26 4.97 -9.46 -1.68
N SER A 27 6.05 -9.42 -2.47
CA SER A 27 6.06 -10.08 -3.79
C SER A 27 5.83 -11.59 -3.71
N THR A 28 6.07 -12.18 -2.53
CA THR A 28 5.82 -13.58 -2.19
C THR A 28 4.43 -13.82 -1.60
N LEU A 29 3.58 -12.78 -1.54
CA LEU A 29 2.18 -12.74 -1.08
C LEU A 29 1.97 -12.71 0.43
N GLU A 30 3.01 -12.81 1.25
CA GLU A 30 2.88 -12.67 2.70
C GLU A 30 2.48 -11.24 3.09
N PRO A 31 1.78 -11.06 4.23
CA PRO A 31 1.39 -9.75 4.71
C PRO A 31 2.60 -8.81 4.92
N ARG A 32 2.39 -7.53 4.59
CA ARG A 32 3.34 -6.45 4.85
C ARG A 32 2.75 -5.41 5.79
N PHE A 33 1.95 -4.50 5.26
CA PHE A 33 1.25 -3.48 6.03
C PHE A 33 -0.21 -3.88 6.25
N GLU A 34 -0.65 -3.81 7.49
CA GLU A 34 -2.02 -4.15 7.90
C GLU A 34 -2.98 -2.98 7.74
N ASN A 35 -4.26 -3.30 7.47
CA ASN A 35 -5.35 -2.33 7.36
C ASN A 35 -5.02 -1.12 6.47
N VAL A 36 -4.37 -1.37 5.33
CA VAL A 36 -4.09 -0.31 4.35
C VAL A 36 -5.41 0.10 3.70
N ILE A 37 -5.85 1.32 3.99
CA ILE A 37 -7.11 1.89 3.54
C ILE A 37 -6.81 3.25 2.93
N GLY A 38 -7.50 3.64 1.87
CA GLY A 38 -7.37 4.97 1.31
C GLY A 38 -8.69 5.56 0.89
N GLU A 39 -8.70 6.89 0.78
CA GLU A 39 -9.85 7.70 0.42
C GLU A 39 -9.41 8.81 -0.54
N LEU A 40 -10.30 9.16 -1.47
CA LEU A 40 -10.02 10.16 -2.49
C LEU A 40 -11.06 11.28 -2.41
N VAL A 41 -10.60 12.50 -2.15
CA VAL A 41 -11.44 13.70 -2.14
C VAL A 41 -11.14 14.58 -3.34
N PHE A 42 -12.21 15.09 -3.95
CA PHE A 42 -12.17 15.90 -5.16
C PHE A 42 -12.57 17.33 -4.85
N ASN A 43 -11.78 18.29 -5.31
CA ASN A 43 -12.20 19.66 -5.48
C ASN A 43 -12.29 19.96 -6.97
N VAL A 44 -13.50 19.74 -7.52
CA VAL A 44 -13.79 19.87 -8.96
C VAL A 44 -13.59 21.30 -9.45
N GLU A 45 -13.99 22.28 -8.65
CA GLU A 45 -13.89 23.71 -8.98
C GLU A 45 -12.44 24.15 -9.19
N GLN A 46 -11.52 23.63 -8.39
CA GLN A 46 -10.10 23.97 -8.46
C GLN A 46 -9.26 22.94 -9.23
N GLY A 47 -9.86 21.85 -9.70
CA GLY A 47 -9.14 20.75 -10.35
C GLY A 47 -8.11 20.08 -9.44
N HIS A 48 -8.32 20.10 -8.13
CA HIS A 48 -7.43 19.50 -7.15
C HIS A 48 -7.98 18.18 -6.62
N TYR A 49 -7.07 17.28 -6.29
CA TYR A 49 -7.37 15.93 -5.82
C TYR A 49 -6.53 15.67 -4.57
N ALA A 50 -7.12 15.07 -3.54
CA ALA A 50 -6.39 14.63 -2.35
C ALA A 50 -6.60 13.14 -2.12
N LEU A 51 -5.47 12.45 -2.05
CA LEU A 51 -5.41 11.04 -1.69
C LEU A 51 -4.97 10.94 -0.23
N ALA A 52 -5.85 10.43 0.63
CA ALA A 52 -5.50 10.08 2.00
C ALA A 52 -5.34 8.57 2.09
N VAL A 53 -4.30 8.13 2.82
CA VAL A 53 -4.03 6.70 3.06
C VAL A 53 -3.70 6.49 4.53
N TYR A 54 -4.12 5.34 5.05
CA TYR A 54 -3.95 4.91 6.42
C TYR A 54 -3.45 3.47 6.44
N THR A 55 -2.65 3.12 7.45
CA THR A 55 -2.31 1.74 7.82
C THR A 55 -2.24 1.66 9.34
N SER A 56 -2.61 0.52 9.93
CA SER A 56 -2.46 0.29 11.37
C SER A 56 -1.01 -0.03 11.79
N THR A 57 -0.13 -0.30 10.82
CA THR A 57 1.27 -0.71 11.05
C THR A 57 2.23 0.18 10.24
N PRO A 58 2.32 1.49 10.53
CA PRO A 58 3.14 2.40 9.72
C PRO A 58 4.64 2.06 9.73
N GLU A 59 5.07 1.29 10.74
CA GLU A 59 6.39 0.70 10.88
C GLU A 59 6.26 -0.81 11.10
N ILE A 60 7.10 -1.61 10.45
CA ILE A 60 7.12 -3.08 10.52
C ILE A 60 8.54 -3.61 10.63
N SER A 61 8.67 -4.86 11.06
CA SER A 61 9.95 -5.60 11.11
C SER A 61 10.68 -5.58 9.76
N SER A 62 12.02 -5.50 9.80
CA SER A 62 12.89 -5.64 8.64
C SER A 62 12.80 -7.01 7.98
N GLU A 63 12.32 -8.01 8.69
CA GLU A 63 12.24 -9.39 8.23
C GLU A 63 10.83 -9.98 8.29
N TYR A 64 10.58 -10.96 7.44
CA TYR A 64 9.35 -11.73 7.41
C TYR A 64 9.59 -13.20 7.07
N LEU A 65 8.68 -14.05 7.54
CA LEU A 65 8.68 -15.46 7.22
C LEU A 65 8.02 -15.65 5.86
N ARG A 66 8.78 -16.15 4.89
CA ARG A 66 8.25 -16.63 3.62
C ARG A 66 7.78 -18.07 3.78
N ILE A 67 6.51 -18.32 3.48
CA ILE A 67 5.93 -19.66 3.56
C ILE A 67 6.23 -20.42 2.26
N GLY A 68 6.76 -21.63 2.41
CA GLY A 68 7.09 -22.55 1.35
C GLY A 68 6.13 -23.75 1.29
N PRO A 69 6.56 -24.84 0.64
CA PRO A 69 5.74 -26.04 0.51
C PRO A 69 5.53 -26.76 1.84
N LYS A 70 4.48 -27.59 1.92
CA LYS A 70 4.29 -28.53 3.03
C LYS A 70 5.42 -29.55 3.07
N VAL A 71 5.68 -30.10 4.26
CA VAL A 71 6.80 -31.04 4.48
C VAL A 71 6.73 -32.32 3.63
N ASP A 72 5.55 -32.72 3.19
CA ASP A 72 5.26 -33.93 2.41
C ASP A 72 5.37 -33.73 0.88
N GLU A 73 5.46 -32.50 0.40
CA GLU A 73 5.63 -32.17 -1.03
C GLU A 73 7.10 -32.27 -1.48
N LEU A 74 7.68 -33.48 -1.39
CA LEU A 74 9.13 -33.73 -1.52
C LEU A 74 9.81 -33.03 -2.72
N GLU A 75 9.18 -33.03 -3.90
CA GLU A 75 9.74 -32.36 -5.08
C GLU A 75 9.84 -30.84 -4.88
N HIS A 76 8.80 -30.21 -4.34
CA HIS A 76 8.77 -28.79 -4.06
C HIS A 76 9.71 -28.42 -2.91
N VAL A 77 9.76 -29.25 -1.87
CA VAL A 77 10.68 -29.10 -0.73
C VAL A 77 12.12 -29.06 -1.21
N ASN A 78 12.53 -29.99 -2.07
CA ASN A 78 13.90 -30.03 -2.59
C ASN A 78 14.25 -28.76 -3.37
N LYS A 79 13.37 -28.30 -4.25
CA LYS A 79 13.54 -27.04 -5.00
C LYS A 79 13.59 -25.82 -4.07
N PHE A 80 12.76 -25.79 -3.04
CA PHE A 80 12.70 -24.69 -2.07
C PHE A 80 13.98 -24.60 -1.24
N ARG A 81 14.44 -25.73 -0.68
CA ARG A 81 15.67 -25.81 0.13
C ARG A 81 16.92 -25.46 -0.67
N GLN A 82 17.00 -25.84 -1.94
CA GLN A 82 18.12 -25.43 -2.81
C GLN A 82 18.21 -23.90 -2.95
N LYS A 83 17.07 -23.21 -3.05
CA LYS A 83 17.02 -21.74 -3.12
C LYS A 83 17.15 -21.07 -1.76
N HIS A 84 16.80 -21.77 -0.69
CA HIS A 84 16.77 -21.27 0.68
C HIS A 84 17.47 -22.27 1.61
N PRO A 85 18.82 -22.31 1.62
CA PRO A 85 19.57 -23.31 2.38
C PRO A 85 19.32 -23.26 3.89
N ASN A 86 18.97 -22.07 4.40
CA ASN A 86 18.67 -21.83 5.82
C ASN A 86 17.17 -21.96 6.14
N ALA A 87 16.37 -22.54 5.24
CA ALA A 87 14.96 -22.79 5.52
C ALA A 87 14.81 -23.83 6.64
N TYR A 88 13.75 -23.70 7.44
CA TYR A 88 13.42 -24.60 8.54
C TYR A 88 11.93 -24.94 8.52
N ILE A 89 11.50 -25.91 9.33
CA ILE A 89 10.10 -26.34 9.38
C ILE A 89 9.38 -25.58 10.50
N GLN A 90 8.22 -25.02 10.18
CA GLN A 90 7.31 -24.39 11.13
C GLN A 90 5.86 -24.70 10.72
N ASP A 91 5.03 -25.13 11.67
CA ASP A 91 3.60 -25.41 11.45
C ASP A 91 3.29 -26.31 10.24
N ASN A 92 4.12 -27.34 10.02
CA ASN A 92 4.03 -28.28 8.89
C ASN A 92 4.39 -27.71 7.49
N PHE A 93 5.01 -26.53 7.44
CA PHE A 93 5.54 -25.91 6.23
C PHE A 93 7.04 -25.67 6.32
N TRP A 94 7.72 -25.70 5.17
CA TRP A 94 9.06 -25.12 5.08
C TRP A 94 8.94 -23.60 5.03
N VAL A 95 9.71 -22.91 5.85
CA VAL A 95 9.74 -21.45 5.91
C VAL A 95 11.16 -20.92 5.76
N SER A 96 11.29 -19.71 5.24
CA SER A 96 12.59 -19.02 5.15
C SER A 96 12.45 -17.57 5.57
N LEU A 97 13.40 -17.04 6.33
CA LEU A 97 13.44 -15.62 6.67
C LEU A 97 13.88 -14.78 5.46
N LYS A 98 13.20 -13.65 5.24
CA LYS A 98 13.46 -12.72 4.13
C LYS A 98 13.47 -11.29 4.64
N ASN A 99 14.36 -10.48 4.08
CA ASN A 99 14.37 -9.03 4.29
C ASN A 99 13.26 -8.35 3.49
N ARG A 100 12.59 -7.38 4.10
CA ARG A 100 11.65 -6.49 3.44
C ARG A 100 12.40 -5.38 2.70
N ASN A 101 11.81 -4.91 1.61
CA ASN A 101 12.32 -3.73 0.90
C ASN A 101 11.95 -2.42 1.58
N TYR A 102 10.88 -2.43 2.41
CA TYR A 102 10.40 -1.26 3.13
C TYR A 102 9.99 -1.68 4.55
N THR A 103 10.45 -0.95 5.54
CA THR A 103 9.98 -1.07 6.93
C THR A 103 9.07 0.08 7.33
N LEU A 104 9.18 1.23 6.65
CA LEU A 104 8.32 2.38 6.86
C LEU A 104 7.33 2.55 5.71
N PHE A 105 6.06 2.73 6.05
CA PHE A 105 5.01 2.91 5.04
C PHE A 105 5.24 4.14 4.15
N ILE A 106 5.76 5.23 4.72
CA ILE A 106 6.06 6.45 3.98
C ILE A 106 7.14 6.25 2.90
N GLU A 107 8.12 5.39 3.14
CA GLU A 107 9.15 5.06 2.15
C GLU A 107 8.55 4.28 0.98
N LEU A 108 7.66 3.33 1.28
CA LEU A 108 6.89 2.62 0.25
C LEU A 108 6.04 3.60 -0.57
N LEU A 109 5.34 4.54 0.06
CA LEU A 109 4.51 5.52 -0.64
C LEU A 109 5.32 6.37 -1.61
N ARG A 110 6.47 6.89 -1.16
CA ARG A 110 7.36 7.73 -1.98
C ARG A 110 7.92 6.96 -3.16
N ASP A 111 8.39 5.74 -2.95
CA ASP A 111 8.90 4.90 -4.03
C ASP A 111 7.79 4.46 -5.01
N PHE A 112 6.62 4.07 -4.51
CA PHE A 112 5.47 3.71 -5.34
C PHE A 112 5.04 4.87 -6.23
N GLN A 113 4.97 6.08 -5.65
CA GLN A 113 4.68 7.32 -6.37
C GLN A 113 5.70 7.58 -7.49
N ALA A 114 7.00 7.43 -7.19
CA ALA A 114 8.07 7.65 -8.17
C ALA A 114 8.02 6.66 -9.33
N ARG A 115 7.69 5.38 -9.07
CA ARG A 115 7.57 4.33 -10.09
C ARG A 115 6.28 4.38 -10.91
N ASN A 116 5.23 5.04 -10.39
CA ASN A 116 3.90 5.05 -11.00
C ASN A 116 3.39 6.49 -11.25
N PRO A 117 4.10 7.33 -12.02
CA PRO A 117 3.65 8.69 -12.27
C PRO A 117 2.33 8.70 -13.05
N ILE A 118 1.33 9.46 -12.57
CA ILE A 118 0.12 9.70 -13.33
C ILE A 118 0.39 10.84 -14.31
N LYS A 119 0.48 10.52 -15.61
CA LYS A 119 0.72 11.50 -16.66
C LYS A 119 -0.28 12.67 -16.54
N SER A 120 0.25 13.89 -16.59
CA SER A 120 -0.49 15.15 -16.48
C SER A 120 -1.04 15.50 -15.08
N LEU A 121 -0.67 14.76 -14.03
CA LEU A 121 -0.91 15.15 -12.64
C LEU A 121 0.42 15.37 -11.91
N LYS A 122 0.52 16.48 -11.17
CA LYS A 122 1.61 16.71 -10.23
C LYS A 122 1.18 16.20 -8.87
N MET A 123 1.84 15.15 -8.39
CA MET A 123 1.63 14.63 -7.04
C MET A 123 2.54 15.36 -6.05
N VAL A 124 1.99 15.81 -4.93
CA VAL A 124 2.70 16.56 -3.89
C VAL A 124 2.36 15.97 -2.53
N GLU A 125 3.38 15.72 -1.71
CA GLU A 125 3.21 15.32 -0.31
C GLU A 125 2.81 16.56 0.52
N ILE A 126 1.70 16.48 1.25
CA ILE A 126 1.10 17.65 1.93
C ILE A 126 1.99 18.20 3.05
N GLY A 127 2.83 17.37 3.69
CA GLY A 127 3.82 17.82 4.67
C GLY A 127 4.85 18.81 4.11
N ALA A 128 4.97 18.89 2.77
CA ALA A 128 5.85 19.83 2.06
C ALA A 128 5.06 20.98 1.37
N ALA A 129 3.74 21.05 1.53
CA ALA A 129 2.92 22.04 0.83
C ALA A 129 2.86 23.38 1.58
N THR A 130 3.41 24.42 0.96
CA THR A 130 3.29 25.82 1.42
C THR A 130 1.96 26.48 1.01
N ASN A 131 1.10 25.76 0.27
CA ASN A 131 -0.16 26.29 -0.27
C ASN A 131 -1.34 25.94 0.66
N LEU A 132 -1.97 26.96 1.23
CA LEU A 132 -3.11 26.83 2.14
C LEU A 132 -4.29 26.05 1.55
N ASN A 133 -4.54 26.13 0.24
CA ASN A 133 -5.62 25.39 -0.41
C ASN A 133 -5.35 23.88 -0.41
N TYR A 134 -4.07 23.47 -0.55
CA TYR A 134 -3.69 22.06 -0.44
C TYR A 134 -3.87 21.56 0.99
N SER A 135 -3.48 22.35 1.98
CA SER A 135 -3.66 22.01 3.40
C SER A 135 -5.14 21.84 3.76
N LYS A 136 -6.03 22.72 3.27
CA LYS A 136 -7.48 22.60 3.48
C LYS A 136 -8.05 21.32 2.87
N LEU A 137 -7.72 21.05 1.60
CA LEU A 137 -8.19 19.86 0.90
C LEU A 137 -7.67 18.57 1.55
N ALA A 138 -6.42 18.57 2.00
CA ALA A 138 -5.85 17.45 2.74
C ALA A 138 -6.51 17.24 4.10
N GLY A 139 -6.77 18.31 4.85
CA GLY A 139 -7.50 18.25 6.11
C GLY A 139 -8.90 17.64 5.92
N GLN A 140 -9.61 18.05 4.87
CA GLN A 140 -10.90 17.45 4.48
C GLN A 140 -10.74 15.97 4.13
N SER A 141 -9.74 15.61 3.33
CA SER A 141 -9.48 14.22 2.93
C SER A 141 -9.15 13.32 4.12
N MET A 142 -8.28 13.76 5.02
CA MET A 142 -7.95 13.05 6.25
C MET A 142 -9.16 12.95 7.18
N GLY A 143 -9.94 14.02 7.33
CA GLY A 143 -11.16 14.02 8.13
C GLY A 143 -12.20 13.04 7.61
N ASN A 144 -12.42 13.01 6.29
CA ASN A 144 -13.32 12.05 5.65
C ASN A 144 -12.86 10.60 5.87
N LEU A 145 -11.57 10.32 5.66
CA LEU A 145 -10.99 9.01 5.93
C LEU A 145 -11.23 8.59 7.38
N ALA A 146 -10.88 9.46 8.34
CA ALA A 146 -10.94 9.15 9.77
C ALA A 146 -12.36 8.98 10.32
N ILE A 147 -13.31 9.82 9.89
CA ILE A 147 -14.66 9.87 10.46
C ILE A 147 -15.63 8.97 9.69
N HIS A 148 -15.50 8.87 8.36
CA HIS A 148 -16.51 8.26 7.51
C HIS A 148 -16.08 6.94 6.86
N VAL A 149 -14.78 6.63 6.82
CA VAL A 149 -14.28 5.43 6.16
C VAL A 149 -13.73 4.42 7.17
N LEU A 150 -12.70 4.82 7.94
CA LEU A 150 -12.01 3.92 8.87
C LEU A 150 -12.96 3.20 9.87
N PRO A 151 -13.97 3.85 10.48
CA PRO A 151 -14.85 3.16 11.43
C PRO A 151 -15.65 2.01 10.84
N TYR A 152 -15.85 1.99 9.53
CA TYR A 152 -16.62 0.95 8.83
C TYR A 152 -15.73 -0.10 8.19
N GLU A 153 -14.57 0.28 7.68
CA GLU A 153 -13.65 -0.64 7.00
C GLU A 153 -12.83 -1.48 7.99
N ILE A 154 -12.41 -0.91 9.12
CA ILE A 154 -11.68 -1.66 10.15
C ILE A 154 -12.59 -2.71 10.82
N ARG A 155 -13.89 -2.46 10.94
CA ARG A 155 -14.84 -3.41 11.54
C ARG A 155 -15.17 -4.61 10.65
N LYS A 156 -14.83 -4.57 9.37
CA LYS A 156 -15.10 -5.65 8.39
C LYS A 156 -13.95 -6.65 8.28
N ASN A 157 -12.74 -6.27 8.69
CA ASN A 157 -11.52 -7.08 8.63
C ASN A 157 -11.22 -7.70 10.00
#